data_AF-A0A7C6ZCT9-F1
#
_entry.id   AF-A0A7C6ZCT9-F1
#
_cell.length_a   1.000
_cell.length_b   1.000
_cell.length_c   1.000
_cell.angle_alpha   90.00
_cell.angle_beta   90.00
_cell.angle_gamma   90.00
#
_symmetry.space_group_name_H-M   'P 1'
#
loop_
_entity.id
_entity.type
_entity.pdbx_description
1 polymer ?
#
loop_
_entity_poly.entity_id
_entity_poly.type
_entity_poly.pdbx_seq_one_letter_code
_entity_poly.pdbx_strand_id
1 'polypeptide(L)'
;MQPEAEPEIPSVVLRELLVNAVAHRDYTISGPVRVIVFDDRVEIRTPGSLPNTVTIESLRTGIHVLRNPTIYNILLKLKMVTDAGSGIPRVIRLMREKLGSEPRFSVENHEFVARLPRRSQGSKLV
;
A
#
# COMPACT_ATOMS: atom_id res chain seq x y z
N MET A 1 27.21 -5.03 -17.82
CA MET A 1 26.25 -4.81 -16.71
C MET A 1 25.04 -5.67 -16.99
N GLN A 2 24.67 -6.57 -16.08
CA GLN A 2 23.39 -7.26 -16.20
C GLN A 2 22.27 -6.21 -16.05
N PRO A 3 21.18 -6.27 -16.83
CA PRO A 3 20.05 -5.37 -16.60
C PRO A 3 19.55 -5.58 -15.17
N GLU A 4 19.36 -4.50 -14.42
CA GLU A 4 18.75 -4.57 -13.09
C GLU A 4 17.42 -5.30 -13.21
N ALA A 5 17.24 -6.36 -12.42
CA ALA A 5 16.04 -7.17 -12.47
C ALA A 5 14.83 -6.28 -12.15
N GLU A 6 13.87 -6.17 -13.07
CA GLU A 6 12.64 -5.44 -12.81
C GLU A 6 11.89 -6.14 -11.66
N PRO A 7 11.55 -5.42 -10.57
CA PRO A 7 10.89 -6.04 -9.44
C PRO A 7 9.51 -6.55 -9.84
N GLU A 8 9.15 -7.72 -9.31
CA GLU A 8 7.88 -8.39 -9.60
C GLU A 8 6.66 -7.49 -9.33
N ILE A 9 6.73 -6.69 -8.26
CA ILE A 9 5.76 -5.63 -7.99
C ILE A 9 6.41 -4.29 -8.36
N PRO A 10 5.74 -3.42 -9.13
CA PRO A 10 6.28 -2.12 -9.48
C PRO A 10 6.72 -1.34 -8.24
N SER A 11 7.96 -0.83 -8.24
CA SER A 11 8.52 -0.08 -7.12
C SER A 11 7.66 1.12 -6.71
N VAL A 12 6.98 1.75 -7.68
CA VAL A 12 6.02 2.84 -7.46
C VAL A 12 4.82 2.39 -6.61
N VAL A 13 4.34 1.16 -6.78
CA VAL A 13 3.24 0.58 -5.98
C VAL A 13 3.70 0.37 -4.53
N LEU A 14 4.86 -0.26 -4.35
CA LEU A 14 5.43 -0.49 -3.03
C LEU A 14 5.71 0.82 -2.30
N ARG A 15 6.34 1.79 -2.98
CA ARG A 15 6.61 3.11 -2.42
C ARG A 15 5.33 3.80 -1.94
N GLU A 16 4.28 3.80 -2.77
CA GLU A 16 3.02 4.45 -2.39
C GLU A 16 2.41 3.81 -1.14
N LEU A 17 2.33 2.48 -1.09
CA LEU A 17 1.73 1.77 0.03
C LEU A 17 2.55 1.93 1.31
N LEU A 18 3.88 1.93 1.22
CA LEU A 18 4.74 2.14 2.38
C LEU A 18 4.67 3.58 2.91
N VAL A 19 4.65 4.58 2.01
CA VAL A 19 4.49 5.98 2.43
C VAL A 19 3.12 6.19 3.07
N ASN A 20 2.05 5.63 2.49
CA ASN A 20 0.71 5.68 3.10
C ASN A 20 0.66 4.96 4.45
N ALA A 21 1.35 3.81 4.58
CA ALA A 21 1.45 3.11 5.86
C ALA A 21 2.11 3.99 6.93
N VAL A 22 3.18 4.71 6.60
CA VAL A 22 3.84 5.66 7.54
C VAL A 22 2.94 6.86 7.84
N ALA A 23 2.28 7.42 6.83
CA ALA A 23 1.44 8.60 6.97
C ALA A 23 0.19 8.35 7.84
N HIS A 24 -0.41 7.17 7.70
CA HIS A 24 -1.69 6.83 8.32
C HIS A 24 -1.58 5.87 9.51
N ARG A 25 -0.36 5.40 9.85
CA ARG A 25 -0.11 4.60 11.06
C ARG A 25 -0.69 5.27 12.30
N ASP A 26 -1.32 4.47 13.15
CA ASP A 26 -1.64 4.89 14.50
C ASP A 26 -0.39 4.87 15.37
N TYR A 27 0.14 6.06 15.68
CA TYR A 27 1.34 6.21 16.49
C TYR A 27 1.13 5.98 17.98
N THR A 28 -0.11 5.81 18.44
CA THR A 28 -0.42 5.45 19.83
C THR A 28 -0.27 3.95 20.10
N ILE A 29 -0.31 3.13 19.05
CA ILE A 29 -0.14 1.68 19.13
C ILE A 29 1.36 1.35 19.04
N SER A 30 1.87 0.58 20.00
CA SER A 30 3.22 0.04 19.93
C SER A 30 3.27 -1.09 18.90
N GLY A 31 4.02 -0.91 17.82
CA GLY A 31 4.15 -1.91 16.75
C GLY A 31 4.61 -1.31 15.42
N PRO A 32 5.51 -1.97 14.68
CA PRO A 32 5.99 -1.44 13.42
C PRO A 32 4.95 -1.60 12.30
N VAL A 33 5.12 -0.84 11.21
CA VAL A 33 4.57 -1.25 9.91
C VAL A 33 5.29 -2.54 9.51
N ARG A 34 4.54 -3.60 9.21
CA ARG A 34 5.11 -4.90 8.85
C ARG A 34 4.96 -5.15 7.36
N VAL A 35 6.05 -5.56 6.73
CA VAL A 35 6.06 -6.03 5.34
C VAL A 35 6.36 -7.52 5.38
N ILE A 36 5.40 -8.33 4.93
CA ILE A 36 5.49 -9.79 4.98
C ILE A 36 5.42 -10.29 3.54
N VAL A 37 6.44 -11.02 3.12
CA VAL A 37 6.53 -11.59 1.78
C VAL A 37 6.22 -13.07 1.86
N PHE A 38 5.13 -13.47 1.22
CA PHE A 38 4.73 -14.86 1.01
C PHE A 38 5.05 -15.27 -0.42
N ASP A 39 4.94 -16.56 -0.72
CA ASP A 39 5.18 -17.10 -2.07
C ASP A 39 4.16 -16.55 -3.09
N ASP A 40 2.91 -16.33 -2.67
CA ASP A 40 1.79 -15.94 -3.52
C ASP A 40 1.38 -14.46 -3.37
N ARG A 41 1.93 -13.74 -2.39
CA ARG A 41 1.57 -12.34 -2.11
C ARG A 41 2.59 -11.58 -1.26
N VAL A 42 2.51 -10.25 -1.29
CA VAL A 42 3.12 -9.36 -0.29
C VAL A 42 2.02 -8.74 0.55
N GLU A 43 2.18 -8.72 1.86
CA GLU A 43 1.28 -8.01 2.78
C GLU A 43 2.01 -6.84 3.45
N ILE A 44 1.39 -5.66 3.39
CA ILE A 44 1.80 -4.49 4.17
C ILE A 44 0.73 -4.27 5.24
N ARG A 45 1.12 -4.48 6.51
CA ARG A 45 0.25 -4.36 7.68
C ARG A 45 0.60 -3.08 8.44
N THR A 46 -0.38 -2.20 8.57
CA THR A 46 -0.25 -0.89 9.20
C THR A 46 -1.04 -0.87 10.52
N PRO A 47 -0.39 -0.58 11.65
CA PRO A 47 -1.10 -0.44 12.93
C PRO A 47 -2.16 0.65 12.87
N GLY A 48 -3.36 0.34 13.36
CA GLY A 48 -4.51 1.25 13.36
C GLY A 48 -5.58 0.84 12.35
N SER A 49 -6.83 0.90 12.80
CA SER A 49 -8.01 0.72 11.94
C SER A 49 -8.25 1.97 11.09
N LEU A 50 -9.07 1.83 10.05
CA LEU A 50 -9.57 2.98 9.29
C LEU A 50 -10.37 3.92 10.21
N PRO A 51 -10.32 5.25 9.97
CA PRO A 51 -11.21 6.19 10.63
C PRO A 51 -12.68 5.79 10.40
N ASN A 52 -13.55 6.04 11.38
CA ASN A 52 -14.97 5.64 11.32
C ASN A 52 -15.73 6.18 10.10
N THR A 53 -15.21 7.22 9.44
CA THR A 53 -15.77 7.84 8.23
C THR A 53 -15.23 7.24 6.93
N VAL A 54 -14.32 6.27 6.98
CA VAL A 54 -13.62 5.71 5.82
C VAL A 54 -13.90 4.21 5.73
N THR A 55 -14.35 3.78 4.54
CA THR A 55 -14.55 2.36 4.21
C THR A 55 -13.51 1.92 3.19
N ILE A 56 -13.34 0.62 3.02
CA ILE A 56 -12.46 0.07 1.97
C ILE A 56 -12.92 0.52 0.58
N GLU A 57 -14.22 0.57 0.35
CA GLU A 57 -14.79 1.06 -0.91
C GLU A 57 -14.46 2.54 -1.13
N SER A 58 -14.57 3.36 -0.09
CA SER A 58 -14.31 4.78 -0.21
C SER A 58 -12.82 5.14 -0.40
N LEU A 59 -11.91 4.27 0.04
CA LEU A 59 -10.49 4.38 -0.33
C LEU A 59 -10.26 4.20 -1.84
N ARG A 60 -11.04 3.32 -2.49
CA ARG A 60 -10.93 3.09 -3.94
C ARG A 60 -11.46 4.29 -4.74
N THR A 61 -12.37 5.08 -4.17
CA THR A 61 -12.90 6.32 -4.77
C THR A 61 -12.07 7.56 -4.42
N GLY A 62 -11.03 7.41 -3.59
CA GLY A 62 -10.08 8.47 -3.28
C GLY A 62 -10.42 9.30 -2.04
N ILE A 63 -11.26 8.81 -1.12
CA ILE A 63 -11.44 9.48 0.18
C ILE A 63 -10.11 9.58 0.90
N HIS A 64 -9.81 10.78 1.39
CA HIS A 64 -8.57 11.11 2.07
C HIS A 64 -8.88 11.72 3.44
N VAL A 65 -8.50 10.99 4.50
CA VAL A 65 -8.65 11.45 5.89
C VAL A 65 -7.30 11.33 6.60
N LEU A 66 -6.83 12.45 7.13
CA LEU A 66 -5.55 12.53 7.82
C LEU A 66 -5.70 12.14 9.29
N ARG A 67 -4.92 11.15 9.74
CA ARG A 67 -4.85 10.78 11.16
C ARG A 67 -3.86 11.69 11.90
N ASN A 68 -2.72 11.98 11.28
CA ASN A 68 -1.69 12.85 11.83
C ASN A 68 -1.29 13.91 10.78
N PRO A 69 -1.89 15.11 10.82
CA PRO A 69 -1.57 16.20 9.89
C PRO A 69 -0.10 16.62 9.92
N THR A 70 0.57 16.53 11.07
CA THR A 70 1.98 16.91 11.22
C THR A 70 2.89 16.01 10.38
N ILE A 71 2.74 14.68 10.52
CA ILE A 71 3.51 13.70 9.74
C ILE A 71 3.20 13.84 8.26
N TYR A 72 1.92 13.97 7.92
CA TYR A 72 1.50 14.13 6.53
C TYR A 72 2.11 15.39 5.89
N ASN A 73 2.10 16.53 6.58
CA ASN A 73 2.68 17.78 6.10
C ASN A 73 4.19 17.67 5.86
N ILE A 74 4.91 16.90 6.68
CA ILE A 74 6.33 16.63 6.46
C ILE A 74 6.51 15.81 5.18
N LEU A 75 5.75 14.72 5.02
CA LEU A 75 5.81 13.87 3.82
C LEU A 75 5.43 14.65 2.54
N LEU A 76 4.48 15.58 2.64
CA LEU A 76 4.08 16.45 1.54
C LEU A 76 5.22 17.39 1.13
N LYS A 77 5.89 18.03 2.10
CA LYS A 77 7.08 18.86 1.86
C LYS A 77 8.23 18.08 1.24
N LEU A 78 8.39 16.81 1.63
CA LEU A 78 9.37 15.89 1.05
C LEU A 78 8.94 15.31 -0.31
N LYS A 79 7.77 15.70 -0.86
CA LYS A 79 7.21 15.18 -2.11
C LYS A 79 7.05 13.65 -2.10
N MET A 80 6.76 13.09 -0.93
CA MET A 80 6.56 11.64 -0.75
C MET A 80 5.10 11.23 -0.94
N VAL A 81 4.16 12.10 -0.55
CA VAL A 81 2.71 11.95 -0.75
C VAL A 81 2.19 13.00 -1.74
N THR A 82 1.03 12.72 -2.32
CA THR A 82 0.27 13.69 -3.13
C THR A 82 -1.02 14.08 -2.41
N ASP A 83 -1.41 15.34 -2.49
CA ASP A 83 -2.54 15.89 -1.71
C ASP A 83 -3.94 15.41 -2.16
N ALA A 84 -4.02 14.62 -3.23
CA ALA A 84 -5.25 14.43 -4.00
C ALA A 84 -6.00 13.11 -3.76
N GLY A 85 -5.73 12.35 -2.68
CA GLY A 85 -6.40 11.05 -2.44
C GLY A 85 -6.20 10.01 -3.56
N SER A 86 -5.31 10.30 -4.51
CA SER A 86 -5.12 9.55 -5.75
C SER A 86 -4.20 8.34 -5.59
N GLY A 87 -3.59 8.16 -4.42
CA GLY A 87 -2.60 7.12 -4.17
C GLY A 87 -3.13 5.71 -4.32
N ILE A 88 -4.22 5.38 -3.62
CA ILE A 88 -4.86 4.06 -3.72
C ILE A 88 -5.41 3.80 -5.12
N PRO A 89 -6.16 4.73 -5.76
CA PRO A 89 -6.55 4.58 -7.17
C PRO A 89 -5.36 4.33 -8.11
N ARG A 90 -4.24 5.04 -7.93
CA ARG A 90 -3.03 4.87 -8.73
C ARG A 90 -2.40 3.50 -8.55
N VAL A 91 -2.36 2.99 -7.31
CA VAL A 91 -1.87 1.64 -7.01
C VAL A 91 -2.72 0.59 -7.71
N ILE A 92 -4.05 0.69 -7.62
CA ILE A 92 -4.98 -0.24 -8.29
C ILE A 92 -4.76 -0.22 -9.80
N ARG A 93 -4.68 0.98 -10.40
CA ARG A 93 -4.44 1.14 -11.84
C ARG A 93 -3.12 0.49 -12.27
N LEU A 94 -2.02 0.80 -11.59
CA LEU A 94 -0.69 0.29 -11.95
C LEU A 94 -0.59 -1.24 -11.81
N MET A 95 -1.20 -1.82 -10.77
CA MET A 95 -1.24 -3.28 -10.65
C MET A 95 -2.07 -3.92 -11.75
N ARG A 96 -3.23 -3.34 -12.09
CA ARG A 96 -4.09 -3.86 -13.17
C ARG A 96 -3.35 -3.82 -14.51
N GLU A 97 -2.72 -2.70 -14.84
CA GLU A 97 -2.00 -2.49 -16.10
C GLU A 97 -0.76 -3.38 -16.25
N LYS A 98 0.06 -3.49 -15.20
CA LYS A 98 1.35 -4.20 -15.29
C LYS A 98 1.28 -5.68 -14.94
N LEU A 99 0.40 -6.06 -14.02
CA LEU A 99 0.35 -7.41 -13.46
C LEU A 99 -0.93 -8.17 -13.82
N GLY A 100 -1.97 -7.48 -14.31
CA GLY A 100 -3.29 -8.08 -14.53
C GLY A 100 -3.96 -8.50 -13.21
N SER A 101 -3.55 -7.94 -12.08
CA SER A 101 -4.08 -8.22 -10.75
C SER A 101 -4.38 -6.92 -10.00
N GLU A 102 -5.12 -7.03 -8.90
CA GLU A 102 -5.45 -5.89 -8.06
C GLU A 102 -5.04 -6.14 -6.59
N PRO A 103 -4.67 -5.07 -5.87
CA PRO A 103 -4.48 -5.17 -4.43
C PRO A 103 -5.81 -5.46 -3.74
N ARG A 104 -5.77 -6.22 -2.64
CA ARG A 104 -6.89 -6.39 -1.72
C ARG A 104 -6.60 -5.64 -0.43
N PHE A 105 -7.55 -4.84 0.02
CA PHE A 105 -7.45 -4.10 1.27
C PHE A 105 -8.44 -4.68 2.28
N SER A 106 -8.01 -4.81 3.54
CA SER A 106 -8.87 -5.24 4.65
C SER A 106 -8.45 -4.58 5.95
N VAL A 107 -9.30 -4.71 6.97
CA VAL A 107 -8.95 -4.38 8.35
C VAL A 107 -9.00 -5.67 9.17
N GLU A 108 -7.90 -6.02 9.83
CA GLU A 108 -7.75 -7.24 10.62
C GLU A 108 -7.04 -6.92 11.93
N ASN A 109 -7.58 -7.36 13.07
CA ASN A 109 -6.97 -7.17 14.38
C ASN A 109 -6.53 -5.71 14.64
N HIS A 110 -7.38 -4.76 14.25
CA HIS A 110 -7.10 -3.32 14.31
C HIS A 110 -5.93 -2.83 13.45
N GLU A 111 -5.59 -3.55 12.38
CA GLU A 111 -4.59 -3.15 11.40
C GLU A 111 -5.21 -3.00 10.04
N PHE A 112 -4.78 -1.98 9.30
CA PHE A 112 -5.04 -1.91 7.88
C PHE A 112 -4.05 -2.82 7.13
N VAL A 113 -4.57 -3.71 6.28
CA VAL A 113 -3.78 -4.69 5.54
C VAL A 113 -3.95 -4.44 4.05
N ALA A 114 -2.84 -4.14 3.36
CA ALA A 114 -2.77 -4.12 1.91
C ALA A 114 -2.09 -5.42 1.41
N ARG A 115 -2.84 -6.24 0.68
CA ARG A 115 -2.36 -7.48 0.07
C ARG A 115 -2.13 -7.29 -1.42
N LEU A 116 -0.92 -7.57 -1.87
CA LEU A 116 -0.50 -7.48 -3.25
C LEU A 116 -0.27 -8.90 -3.77
N PRO A 117 -1.13 -9.41 -4.67
CA PRO A 117 -0.88 -10.70 -5.31
C PRO A 117 0.46 -10.70 -6.03
N ARG A 118 1.20 -11.81 -5.87
CA ARG A 118 2.43 -12.09 -6.61
C ARG A 118 2.10 -13.00 -7.78
N ARG A 119 2.77 -12.83 -8.91
CA ARG A 119 2.75 -13.82 -9.98
C ARG A 119 3.56 -15.01 -9.51
N SER A 120 2.90 -16.15 -9.36
CA SER A 120 3.59 -17.43 -9.17
C SER A 120 4.71 -17.56 -10.21
N GLN A 121 5.94 -17.77 -9.74
CA GLN A 121 7.09 -18.18 -10.55
C GLN A 121 6.93 -19.65 -10.99
N GLY A 122 5.78 -20.00 -11.56
CA GLY A 122 5.33 -21.38 -11.71
C GLY A 122 4.38 -21.56 -12.89
N SER A 123 4.86 -21.29 -14.11
CA SER A 123 4.59 -22.12 -15.29
C SER A 123 5.63 -21.82 -16.39
N LYS A 124 6.89 -22.09 -16.08
CA LYS A 124 7.88 -22.52 -17.07
C LYS A 124 8.48 -23.82 -16.54
N LEU A 125 7.66 -24.86 -16.47
CA LEU A 125 8.11 -26.22 -16.30
C LEU A 125 7.68 -26.99 -17.56
N VAL A 126 8.71 -27.26 -18.36
CA VAL A 126 8.80 -28.16 -19.54
C VAL A 126 8.11 -27.67 -20.81
#